data_AF-A0A0R1TDU0-F1
#
_entry.id   AF-A0A0R1TDU0-F1
#
_cell.length_a   1.000
_cell.length_b   1.000
_cell.length_c   1.000
_cell.angle_alpha   90.00
_cell.angle_beta   90.00
_cell.angle_gamma   90.00
#
_symmetry.space_group_name_H-M   'P 1'
#
loop_
_entity.id
_entity.type
_entity.pdbx_description
1 polymer ?
#
loop_
_entity_poly.entity_id
_entity_poly.type
_entity_poly.pdbx_seq_one_letter_code
_entity_poly.pdbx_strand_id
1 'polypeptide(L)'
;MKTVQEHLKQANIDNLINAFYYKYPAKLDDFADDVTIAQAKKYNYDSMYMFIENLKKTPITPNNDDKTWIFYVYHNINDYMPEPIFNLTPLKELKELGSQAYSYAYEFTPQAEVLGYFIAENKLTTYYLEDLLVEILYEMSFFGLKQEELPVEKTKLDEQIKEFKATNPNQLSVDDFLENTKLDHFTAEEKVYEKQAFDAKMTLGELSMKRAIKEICKNK
;
A
#
# COMPACT_ATOMS: atom_id res chain seq x y z
N MET A 1 -15.13 12.92 2.53
CA MET A 1 -13.83 12.24 2.52
C MET A 1 -13.03 12.74 3.69
N LYS A 2 -12.63 11.83 4.56
CA LYS A 2 -11.75 12.09 5.71
C LYS A 2 -10.30 11.73 5.35
N THR A 3 -9.35 12.34 6.04
CA THR A 3 -7.94 11.96 5.93
C THR A 3 -7.64 10.66 6.66
N VAL A 4 -6.50 10.04 6.36
CA VAL A 4 -5.98 8.89 7.12
C VAL A 4 -5.96 9.22 8.62
N GLN A 5 -5.45 10.39 9.01
CA GLN A 5 -5.41 10.78 10.42
C GLN A 5 -6.80 10.89 11.06
N GLU A 6 -7.77 11.46 10.35
CA GLU A 6 -9.15 11.57 10.85
C GLU A 6 -9.79 10.21 11.08
N HIS A 7 -9.51 9.23 10.21
CA HIS A 7 -9.92 7.84 10.41
C HIS A 7 -9.19 7.20 11.60
N LEU A 8 -7.88 7.38 11.73
CA LEU A 8 -7.12 6.88 12.89
C LEU A 8 -7.66 7.44 14.21
N LYS A 9 -7.99 8.74 14.26
CA LYS A 9 -8.58 9.39 15.45
C LYS A 9 -9.90 8.74 15.89
N GLN A 10 -10.65 8.16 14.96
CA GLN A 10 -11.95 7.52 15.21
C GLN A 10 -11.84 6.00 15.40
N ALA A 11 -10.71 5.39 15.04
CA ALA A 11 -10.51 3.95 15.11
C ALA A 11 -10.39 3.44 16.55
N ASN A 12 -10.92 2.24 16.78
CA ASN A 12 -10.62 1.46 17.98
C ASN A 12 -9.18 0.93 17.87
N ILE A 13 -8.28 1.46 18.71
CA ILE A 13 -6.85 1.11 18.66
C ILE A 13 -6.63 -0.38 18.92
N ASP A 14 -7.35 -0.98 19.87
CA ASP A 14 -7.16 -2.39 20.23
C ASP A 14 -7.48 -3.31 19.05
N ASN A 15 -8.59 -3.05 18.37
CA ASN A 15 -8.97 -3.79 17.17
C ASN A 15 -7.91 -3.62 16.08
N LEU A 16 -7.44 -2.39 15.87
CA LEU A 16 -6.47 -2.08 14.82
C LEU A 16 -5.10 -2.76 15.08
N ILE A 17 -4.63 -2.76 16.33
CA ILE A 17 -3.39 -3.46 16.72
C ILE A 17 -3.54 -4.97 16.56
N ASN A 18 -4.68 -5.53 16.97
CA ASN A 18 -4.94 -6.97 16.82
C ASN A 18 -5.00 -7.37 15.35
N ALA A 19 -5.69 -6.60 14.50
CA ALA A 19 -5.74 -6.82 13.07
C ALA A 19 -4.35 -6.68 12.42
N PHE A 20 -3.55 -5.71 12.85
CA PHE A 20 -2.18 -5.54 12.40
C PHE A 20 -1.34 -6.80 12.67
N TYR A 21 -1.28 -7.28 13.91
CA TYR A 21 -0.45 -8.43 14.25
C TYR A 21 -1.03 -9.77 13.81
N TYR A 22 -2.32 -9.84 13.50
CA TYR A 22 -2.89 -10.99 12.79
C TYR A 22 -2.33 -11.08 11.36
N LYS A 23 -2.21 -9.95 10.67
CA LYS A 23 -1.75 -9.88 9.29
C LYS A 23 -0.22 -9.89 9.15
N TYR A 24 0.46 -9.15 10.02
CA TYR A 24 1.91 -9.01 10.08
C TYR A 24 2.41 -9.46 11.46
N PRO A 25 2.44 -10.78 11.72
CA PRO A 25 2.90 -11.29 12.99
C PRO A 25 4.38 -10.97 13.21
N ALA A 26 4.73 -10.56 14.43
CA ALA A 26 6.13 -10.44 14.82
C ALA A 26 6.80 -11.81 14.79
N LYS A 27 8.09 -11.84 14.43
CA LYS A 27 8.88 -13.07 14.39
C LYS A 27 9.51 -13.30 15.76
N LEU A 28 9.76 -14.57 16.10
CA LEU A 28 10.42 -14.92 17.35
C LEU A 28 11.84 -14.35 17.41
N ASP A 29 12.52 -14.35 16.27
CA ASP A 29 13.91 -13.88 16.14
C ASP A 29 14.04 -12.35 16.30
N ASP A 30 12.92 -11.62 16.41
CA ASP A 30 12.92 -10.17 16.68
C ASP A 30 13.21 -9.86 18.17
N PHE A 31 13.27 -10.88 19.04
CA PHE A 31 13.42 -10.74 20.49
C PHE A 31 14.67 -11.48 21.01
N ALA A 32 15.23 -10.97 22.10
CA ALA A 32 16.32 -11.66 22.80
C ALA A 32 15.82 -12.96 23.46
N ASP A 33 16.69 -13.97 23.56
CA ASP A 33 16.38 -15.31 24.06
C ASP A 33 15.83 -15.33 25.51
N ASP A 34 16.12 -14.29 26.30
CA ASP A 34 15.68 -14.16 27.69
C ASP A 34 14.28 -13.51 27.83
N VAL A 35 13.67 -13.08 26.73
CA VAL A 35 12.34 -12.47 26.70
C VAL A 35 11.26 -13.53 26.61
N THR A 36 10.34 -13.54 27.57
CA THR A 36 9.16 -14.42 27.50
C THR A 36 8.19 -13.97 26.40
N ILE A 37 7.41 -14.91 25.85
CA ILE A 37 6.34 -14.61 24.88
C ILE A 37 5.37 -13.52 25.40
N ALA A 38 5.07 -13.52 26.70
CA ALA A 38 4.19 -12.53 27.30
C ALA A 38 4.81 -11.12 27.29
N GLN A 39 6.10 -11.01 27.60
CA GLN A 39 6.84 -9.74 27.53
C GLN A 39 6.95 -9.23 26.08
N ALA A 40 7.27 -10.10 25.13
CA ALA A 40 7.34 -9.76 23.71
C ALA A 40 5.99 -9.23 23.18
N LYS A 41 4.88 -9.93 23.47
CA LYS A 41 3.53 -9.49 23.11
C LYS A 41 3.19 -8.13 23.72
N LYS A 42 3.51 -7.92 25.00
CA LYS A 42 3.26 -6.65 25.67
C LYS A 42 4.08 -5.52 25.04
N TYR A 43 5.36 -5.74 24.81
CA TYR A 43 6.25 -4.76 24.20
C TYR A 43 5.76 -4.32 22.82
N ASN A 44 5.38 -5.27 21.97
CA ASN A 44 4.83 -5.00 20.64
C ASN A 44 3.54 -4.20 20.70
N TYR A 45 2.60 -4.64 21.54
CA TYR A 45 1.35 -3.93 21.73
C TYR A 45 1.59 -2.49 22.21
N ASP A 46 2.41 -2.29 23.25
CA ASP A 46 2.72 -0.97 23.79
C ASP A 46 3.40 -0.07 22.73
N SER A 47 4.31 -0.63 21.93
CA SER A 47 5.01 0.08 20.86
C SER A 47 4.07 0.54 19.76
N MET A 48 3.20 -0.36 19.27
CA MET A 48 2.20 -0.05 18.25
C MET A 48 1.14 0.93 18.78
N TYR A 49 0.73 0.81 20.04
CA TYR A 49 -0.18 1.76 20.69
C TYR A 49 0.42 3.16 20.71
N MET A 50 1.66 3.31 21.16
CA MET A 50 2.36 4.60 21.15
C MET A 50 2.53 5.15 19.74
N PHE A 51 2.83 4.28 18.76
CA PHE A 51 2.95 4.68 17.36
C PHE A 51 1.65 5.28 16.84
N ILE A 52 0.52 4.57 16.97
CA ILE A 52 -0.78 5.05 16.52
C ILE A 52 -1.18 6.33 17.26
N GLU A 53 -0.95 6.42 18.58
CA GLU A 53 -1.21 7.63 19.37
C GLU A 53 -0.37 8.83 18.92
N ASN A 54 0.87 8.61 18.49
CA ASN A 54 1.71 9.66 17.91
C ASN A 54 1.15 10.10 16.57
N LEU A 55 0.81 9.17 15.66
CA LEU A 55 0.22 9.48 14.36
C LEU A 55 -1.07 10.31 14.47
N LYS A 56 -1.91 10.05 15.48
CA LYS A 56 -3.12 10.85 15.75
C LYS A 56 -2.82 12.31 16.10
N LYS A 57 -1.61 12.62 16.59
CA LYS A 57 -1.18 13.94 17.08
C LYS A 57 -0.21 14.64 16.13
N THR A 58 0.46 13.89 15.26
CA THR A 58 1.41 14.42 14.27
C THR A 58 0.75 15.51 13.42
N PRO A 59 1.31 16.73 13.34
CA PRO A 59 0.83 17.74 12.42
C PRO A 59 0.89 17.23 10.99
N ILE A 60 -0.21 17.36 10.25
CA ILE A 60 -0.27 16.98 8.84
C ILE A 60 0.53 18.01 8.03
N THR A 61 1.41 17.54 7.16
CA THR A 61 2.03 18.38 6.14
C THR A 61 1.05 18.46 4.96
N PRO A 62 0.59 19.66 4.56
CA PRO A 62 -0.25 19.81 3.38
C PRO A 62 0.45 19.24 2.15
N ASN A 63 -0.30 18.58 1.26
CA ASN A 63 0.23 18.17 -0.03
C ASN A 63 0.68 19.41 -0.81
N ASN A 64 2.00 19.54 -1.03
CA ASN A 64 2.59 20.69 -1.71
C ASN A 64 2.45 20.63 -3.24
N ASP A 65 1.95 19.51 -3.78
CA ASP A 65 2.04 19.18 -5.20
C ASP A 65 0.74 19.41 -6.00
N ASP A 66 -0.24 20.15 -5.48
CA ASP A 66 -1.61 20.29 -6.04
C ASP A 66 -2.34 18.94 -6.25
N LYS A 67 -1.74 17.83 -5.82
CA LYS A 67 -2.26 16.47 -5.94
C LYS A 67 -2.99 16.10 -4.66
N THR A 68 -4.31 15.97 -4.77
CA THR A 68 -5.11 15.31 -3.74
C THR A 68 -4.92 13.81 -3.88
N TRP A 69 -4.13 13.19 -3.00
CA TRP A 69 -3.96 11.74 -2.96
C TRP A 69 -5.16 11.05 -2.29
N ILE A 70 -5.59 9.92 -2.84
CA ILE A 70 -6.72 9.16 -2.33
C ILE A 70 -6.42 7.66 -2.28
N PHE A 71 -6.66 7.07 -1.11
CA PHE A 71 -6.74 5.63 -0.92
C PHE A 71 -8.12 5.11 -1.26
N TYR A 72 -8.19 3.98 -1.95
CA TYR A 72 -9.44 3.29 -2.25
C TYR A 72 -9.21 1.79 -2.41
N VAL A 73 -10.31 1.05 -2.43
CA VAL A 73 -10.30 -0.41 -2.50
C VAL A 73 -11.06 -0.84 -3.74
N TYR A 74 -10.52 -1.83 -4.44
CA TYR A 74 -11.20 -2.60 -5.46
C TYR A 74 -10.90 -4.08 -5.25
N HIS A 75 -11.67 -4.96 -5.86
CA HIS A 75 -11.42 -6.40 -5.82
C HIS A 75 -10.61 -6.84 -7.02
N ASN A 76 -9.67 -7.74 -6.80
CA ASN A 76 -9.01 -8.52 -7.85
C ASN A 76 -9.20 -10.02 -7.57
N ILE A 77 -8.99 -10.89 -8.57
CA ILE A 77 -9.00 -12.34 -8.36
C ILE A 77 -7.62 -12.77 -7.89
N ASN A 78 -7.58 -13.46 -6.77
CA ASN A 78 -6.42 -14.23 -6.32
C ASN A 78 -6.91 -15.62 -5.88
N ASP A 79 -6.27 -16.69 -6.34
CA ASP A 79 -6.69 -18.08 -6.08
C ASP A 79 -8.21 -18.30 -6.20
N TYR A 80 -8.80 -17.80 -7.28
CA TYR A 80 -10.23 -17.88 -7.60
C TYR A 80 -11.19 -17.13 -6.65
N MET A 81 -10.67 -16.39 -5.67
CA MET A 81 -11.44 -15.61 -4.71
C MET A 81 -11.23 -14.11 -4.93
N PRO A 82 -12.28 -13.27 -4.80
CA PRO A 82 -12.12 -11.83 -4.80
C PRO A 82 -11.35 -11.39 -3.54
N GLU A 83 -10.18 -10.79 -3.73
CA GLU A 83 -9.37 -10.20 -2.66
C GLU A 83 -9.33 -8.68 -2.79
N PRO A 84 -9.34 -7.95 -1.65
CA PRO A 84 -9.23 -6.49 -1.67
C PRO A 84 -7.82 -6.09 -2.10
N ILE A 85 -7.75 -5.18 -3.06
CA ILE A 85 -6.54 -4.45 -3.42
C ILE A 85 -6.67 -3.04 -2.88
N PHE A 86 -5.69 -2.65 -2.06
CA PHE A 86 -5.56 -1.31 -1.51
C PHE A 86 -4.73 -0.47 -2.45
N ASN A 87 -5.29 0.62 -2.95
CA ASN A 87 -4.65 1.43 -3.99
C ASN A 87 -4.55 2.89 -3.55
N LEU A 88 -3.47 3.55 -3.96
CA LEU A 88 -3.20 4.96 -3.77
C LEU A 88 -2.95 5.61 -5.13
N THR A 89 -3.75 6.63 -5.45
CA THR A 89 -3.63 7.35 -6.72
C THR A 89 -3.90 8.85 -6.49
N PRO A 90 -3.27 9.76 -7.25
CA PRO A 90 -3.71 11.15 -7.30
C PRO A 90 -5.14 11.23 -7.85
N LEU A 91 -6.05 11.92 -7.15
CA LEU A 91 -7.45 12.03 -7.53
C LEU A 91 -7.64 12.65 -8.93
N LYS A 92 -6.75 13.55 -9.34
CA LYS A 92 -6.76 14.13 -10.69
C LYS A 92 -6.51 13.05 -11.74
N GLU A 93 -5.48 12.24 -11.54
CA GLU A 93 -5.13 11.14 -12.44
C GLU A 93 -6.23 10.08 -12.49
N LEU A 94 -6.82 9.75 -11.34
CA LEU A 94 -7.96 8.83 -11.26
C LEU A 94 -9.17 9.30 -12.09
N LYS A 95 -9.38 10.62 -12.18
CA LYS A 95 -10.45 11.22 -13.00
C LYS A 95 -10.13 11.23 -14.49
N GLU A 96 -8.87 11.45 -14.84
CA GLU A 96 -8.41 11.57 -16.22
C GLU A 96 -8.25 10.20 -16.88
N LEU A 97 -7.69 9.23 -16.16
CA LEU A 97 -7.32 7.92 -16.68
C LEU A 97 -8.27 6.80 -16.26
N GLY A 98 -9.12 7.02 -15.25
CA GLY A 98 -10.05 6.01 -14.77
C GLY A 98 -9.31 4.76 -14.29
N SER A 99 -9.70 3.59 -14.81
CA SER A 99 -9.07 2.30 -14.46
C SER A 99 -7.65 2.11 -14.99
N GLN A 100 -7.15 3.04 -15.79
CA GLN A 100 -5.77 3.06 -16.29
C GLN A 100 -4.84 3.93 -15.43
N ALA A 101 -5.35 4.52 -14.34
CA ALA A 101 -4.54 5.31 -13.43
C ALA A 101 -3.55 4.42 -12.65
N TYR A 102 -2.36 4.94 -12.38
CA TYR A 102 -1.31 4.18 -11.72
C TYR A 102 -1.59 3.99 -10.22
N SER A 103 -1.05 2.89 -9.70
CA SER A 103 -0.93 2.63 -8.26
C SER A 103 0.43 3.11 -7.79
N TYR A 104 0.45 3.88 -6.73
CA TYR A 104 1.67 4.44 -6.16
C TYR A 104 2.00 3.81 -4.81
N ALA A 105 3.26 3.42 -4.67
CA ALA A 105 3.84 3.06 -3.39
C ALA A 105 4.15 4.34 -2.58
N TYR A 106 4.27 4.23 -1.26
CA TYR A 106 4.39 5.38 -0.34
C TYR A 106 5.20 5.07 0.93
N GLU A 107 5.94 3.98 0.96
CA GLU A 107 6.84 3.56 2.04
C GLU A 107 7.98 4.55 2.27
N PHE A 108 8.43 5.24 1.22
CA PHE A 108 9.42 6.33 1.29
C PHE A 108 8.80 7.72 1.56
N THR A 109 7.50 7.79 1.84
CA THR A 109 6.80 9.05 2.15
C THR A 109 6.83 9.31 3.66
N PRO A 110 7.14 10.54 4.12
CA PRO A 110 7.03 10.90 5.52
C PRO A 110 5.62 10.64 6.07
N GLN A 111 5.53 10.07 7.28
CA GLN A 111 4.24 9.81 7.96
C GLN A 111 3.33 11.05 7.99
N ALA A 112 3.88 12.24 8.26
CA ALA A 112 3.13 13.49 8.31
C ALA A 112 2.42 13.85 7.00
N GLU A 113 2.95 13.40 5.86
CA GLU A 113 2.37 13.60 4.53
C GLU A 113 1.29 12.54 4.24
N VAL A 114 1.59 11.26 4.51
CA VAL A 114 0.62 10.16 4.34
C VAL A 114 -0.64 10.38 5.18
N LEU A 115 -0.49 10.91 6.40
CA LEU A 115 -1.59 11.25 7.30
C LEU A 115 -2.56 12.29 6.71
N GLY A 116 -2.10 13.09 5.75
CA GLY A 116 -2.90 14.06 5.00
C GLY A 116 -3.61 13.50 3.77
N TYR A 117 -3.36 12.25 3.38
CA TYR A 117 -4.03 11.63 2.24
C TYR A 117 -5.47 11.29 2.59
N PHE A 118 -6.36 11.32 1.60
CA PHE A 118 -7.77 11.01 1.80
C PHE A 118 -8.05 9.51 1.69
N ILE A 119 -9.08 9.04 2.37
CA ILE A 119 -9.66 7.71 2.15
C ILE A 119 -11.02 7.89 1.45
N ALA A 120 -11.24 7.11 0.40
CA ALA A 120 -12.50 7.09 -0.33
C ALA A 120 -13.67 6.61 0.55
N GLU A 121 -14.78 7.32 0.53
CA GLU A 121 -16.01 6.98 1.27
C GLU A 121 -17.01 6.18 0.41
N ASN A 122 -16.50 5.36 -0.52
CA ASN A 122 -17.35 4.46 -1.31
C ASN A 122 -17.67 3.19 -0.50
N LYS A 123 -18.65 2.38 -0.96
CA LYS A 123 -19.12 1.24 -0.17
C LYS A 123 -18.02 0.22 0.13
N LEU A 124 -17.17 -0.04 -0.86
CA LEU A 124 -16.15 -1.08 -0.76
C LEU A 124 -15.00 -0.66 0.16
N THR A 125 -14.50 0.56 0.01
CA THR A 125 -13.46 1.11 0.89
C THR A 125 -13.97 1.26 2.32
N THR A 126 -15.22 1.65 2.51
CA THR A 126 -15.82 1.71 3.86
C THR A 126 -15.90 0.32 4.50
N TYR A 127 -16.24 -0.71 3.72
CA TYR A 127 -16.28 -2.10 4.19
C TYR A 127 -14.89 -2.60 4.63
N TYR A 128 -13.84 -2.29 3.85
CA TYR A 128 -12.46 -2.70 4.13
C TYR A 128 -11.63 -1.63 4.87
N LEU A 129 -12.27 -0.71 5.60
CA LEU A 129 -11.57 0.43 6.19
C LEU A 129 -10.51 -0.01 7.21
N GLU A 130 -10.82 -1.00 8.06
CA GLU A 130 -9.86 -1.49 9.07
C GLU A 130 -8.63 -2.12 8.39
N ASP A 131 -8.85 -2.99 7.40
CA ASP A 131 -7.75 -3.63 6.65
C ASP A 131 -6.89 -2.61 5.89
N LEU A 132 -7.52 -1.59 5.30
CA LEU A 132 -6.81 -0.50 4.63
C LEU A 132 -5.96 0.30 5.64
N LEU A 133 -6.48 0.59 6.83
CA LEU A 133 -5.70 1.28 7.86
C LEU A 133 -4.53 0.41 8.36
N VAL A 134 -4.71 -0.91 8.46
CA VAL A 134 -3.63 -1.85 8.80
C VAL A 134 -2.50 -1.80 7.77
N GLU A 135 -2.85 -1.80 6.47
CA GLU A 135 -1.86 -1.70 5.38
C GLU A 135 -1.12 -0.35 5.40
N ILE A 136 -1.85 0.74 5.62
CA ILE A 136 -1.25 2.07 5.74
C ILE A 136 -0.30 2.13 6.94
N LEU A 137 -0.67 1.55 8.08
CA LEU A 137 0.21 1.47 9.25
C LEU A 137 1.47 0.64 8.96
N TYR A 138 1.33 -0.47 8.23
CA TYR A 138 2.44 -1.33 7.85
C TYR A 138 3.46 -0.57 7.00
N GLU A 139 3.01 0.05 5.91
CA GLU A 139 3.88 0.83 5.02
C GLU A 139 4.50 2.05 5.74
N MET A 140 3.74 2.75 6.59
CA MET A 140 4.29 3.86 7.39
C MET A 140 5.32 3.43 8.45
N SER A 141 5.32 2.15 8.81
CA SER A 141 6.28 1.56 9.77
C SER A 141 7.49 0.91 9.11
N PHE A 142 7.57 0.92 7.76
CA PHE A 142 8.61 0.22 7.01
C PHE A 142 10.04 0.60 7.45
N PHE A 143 10.29 1.90 7.70
CA PHE A 143 11.57 2.41 8.19
C PHE A 143 11.60 2.63 9.71
N GLY A 144 10.86 1.80 10.45
CA GLY A 144 10.66 1.91 11.88
C GLY A 144 9.47 2.80 12.24
N LEU A 145 8.99 2.66 13.49
CA LEU A 145 7.80 3.37 13.98
C LEU A 145 8.00 4.89 14.04
N LYS A 146 9.25 5.38 14.06
CA LYS A 146 9.55 6.83 14.02
C LYS A 146 10.17 7.25 12.68
N GLN A 147 10.26 6.36 11.69
CA GLN A 147 10.94 6.59 10.41
C GLN A 147 12.40 7.06 10.56
N GLU A 148 13.10 6.53 11.56
CA GLU A 148 14.49 6.87 11.86
C GLU A 148 15.45 6.62 10.68
N GLU A 149 15.20 5.59 9.87
CA GLU A 149 16.07 5.21 8.75
C GLU A 149 15.68 5.89 7.42
N LEU A 150 14.46 6.44 7.33
CA LEU A 150 13.91 7.00 6.10
C LEU A 150 14.81 8.06 5.45
N PRO A 151 15.40 9.05 6.16
CA PRO A 151 16.22 10.08 5.52
C PRO A 151 17.47 9.50 4.83
N VAL A 152 18.07 8.49 5.44
CA VAL A 152 19.29 7.85 4.92
C VAL A 152 18.95 7.03 3.69
N GLU A 153 17.91 6.20 3.76
CA GLU A 153 17.50 5.34 2.65
C GLU A 153 16.97 6.14 1.46
N LYS A 154 16.23 7.23 1.71
CA LYS A 154 15.80 8.15 0.64
C LYS A 154 16.98 8.79 -0.09
N THR A 155 18.00 9.23 0.65
CA THR A 155 19.21 9.82 0.05
C THR A 155 19.94 8.81 -0.84
N LYS A 156 20.11 7.57 -0.35
CA LYS A 156 20.73 6.49 -1.14
C LYS A 156 19.93 6.19 -2.40
N LEU A 157 18.61 6.12 -2.30
CA LEU A 157 17.73 5.86 -3.43
C LEU A 157 17.85 6.96 -4.49
N ASP A 158 17.84 8.22 -4.08
CA ASP A 158 17.99 9.37 -5.00
C ASP A 158 19.36 9.34 -5.73
N GLU A 159 20.43 8.99 -5.02
CA GLU A 159 21.77 8.82 -5.60
C GLU A 159 21.81 7.69 -6.63
N GLN A 160 21.25 6.53 -6.30
CA GLN A 160 21.18 5.37 -7.20
C GLN A 160 20.35 5.66 -8.44
N ILE A 161 19.20 6.34 -8.31
CA ILE A 161 18.37 6.76 -9.44
C ILE A 161 19.15 7.69 -10.36
N LYS A 162 19.92 8.62 -9.80
CA LYS A 162 20.75 9.56 -10.56
C LYS A 162 21.87 8.83 -11.31
N GLU A 163 22.57 7.91 -10.66
CA GLU A 163 23.62 7.09 -11.27
C GLU A 163 23.07 6.19 -12.38
N PHE A 164 21.94 5.51 -12.12
CA PHE A 164 21.28 4.64 -13.08
C PHE A 164 20.89 5.40 -14.36
N LYS A 165 20.26 6.57 -14.21
CA LYS A 165 19.89 7.44 -15.35
C LYS A 165 21.10 7.93 -16.14
N ALA A 166 22.25 8.14 -15.49
CA ALA A 166 23.47 8.57 -16.16
C ALA A 166 24.18 7.44 -16.92
N THR A 167 24.07 6.20 -16.44
CA THR A 167 24.83 5.05 -16.95
C THR A 167 24.04 4.15 -17.91
N ASN A 168 22.71 4.17 -17.85
CA ASN A 168 21.84 3.27 -18.64
C ASN A 168 20.76 4.04 -19.42
N PRO A 169 21.14 4.79 -20.48
CA PRO A 169 20.18 5.55 -21.30
C PRO A 169 19.25 4.68 -22.15
N ASN A 170 19.61 3.41 -22.37
CA ASN A 170 18.80 2.42 -23.10
C ASN A 170 18.40 1.30 -22.13
N GLN A 171 17.27 1.48 -21.44
CA GLN A 171 16.66 0.41 -20.65
C GLN A 171 16.30 -0.77 -21.55
N LEU A 172 16.61 -2.00 -21.12
CA LEU A 172 15.97 -3.19 -21.69
C LEU A 172 14.48 -3.11 -21.39
N SER A 173 13.64 -3.38 -22.39
CA SER A 173 12.21 -3.57 -22.10
C SER A 173 12.00 -4.84 -21.28
N VAL A 174 10.88 -4.91 -20.56
CA VAL A 174 10.48 -6.15 -19.85
C VAL A 174 10.36 -7.32 -20.84
N ASP A 175 9.88 -7.03 -22.06
CA ASP A 175 9.77 -8.00 -23.14
C ASP A 175 11.16 -8.52 -23.55
N ASP A 176 12.15 -7.64 -23.73
CA ASP A 176 13.53 -8.04 -24.01
C ASP A 176 14.13 -8.86 -22.87
N PHE A 177 13.81 -8.55 -21.61
CA PHE A 177 14.30 -9.30 -20.46
C PHE A 177 13.71 -10.71 -20.40
N LEU A 178 12.41 -10.85 -20.64
CA LEU A 178 11.71 -12.13 -20.62
C LEU A 178 12.15 -13.03 -21.80
N GLU A 179 12.30 -12.49 -23.00
CA GLU A 179 12.80 -13.23 -24.16
C GLU A 179 14.22 -13.75 -23.95
N ASN A 180 15.09 -12.95 -23.32
CA ASN A 180 16.50 -13.31 -23.13
C ASN A 180 16.76 -14.26 -21.95
N THR A 181 15.85 -14.36 -20.98
CA THR A 181 16.09 -15.14 -19.75
C THR A 181 15.57 -16.58 -19.81
N LYS A 182 14.71 -16.93 -20.79
CA LYS A 182 14.10 -18.29 -20.93
C LYS A 182 13.55 -18.85 -19.61
N LEU A 183 13.07 -17.98 -18.73
CA LEU A 183 12.50 -18.36 -17.43
C LEU A 183 11.12 -19.01 -17.56
N ASP A 184 10.51 -18.87 -18.74
CA ASP A 184 9.21 -19.41 -19.06
C ASP A 184 9.33 -20.88 -19.51
N HIS A 185 8.87 -21.79 -18.64
CA HIS A 185 8.85 -23.23 -18.87
C HIS A 185 7.47 -23.75 -19.29
N PHE A 186 6.50 -22.87 -19.59
CA PHE A 186 5.17 -23.30 -20.00
C PHE A 186 5.17 -23.84 -21.43
N THR A 187 4.48 -24.96 -21.62
CA THR A 187 4.13 -25.46 -22.95
C THR A 187 3.18 -24.49 -23.67
N ALA A 188 3.07 -24.62 -25.00
CA ALA A 188 2.17 -23.77 -25.78
C ALA A 188 0.69 -23.88 -25.33
N GLU A 189 0.27 -25.05 -24.85
CA GLU A 189 -1.07 -25.25 -24.29
C GLU A 189 -1.23 -24.57 -22.93
N GLU A 190 -0.23 -24.68 -22.05
CA GLU A 190 -0.25 -24.02 -20.74
C GLU A 190 -0.28 -22.50 -20.85
N LYS A 191 0.39 -21.92 -21.86
CA LYS A 191 0.32 -20.48 -22.16
C LYS A 191 -1.08 -20.00 -22.51
N VAL A 192 -1.92 -20.86 -23.10
CA VAL A 192 -3.33 -20.53 -23.36
C VAL A 192 -4.09 -20.41 -22.03
N TYR A 193 -3.88 -21.35 -21.11
CA TYR A 193 -4.53 -21.32 -19.79
C TYR A 193 -4.03 -20.15 -18.93
N GLU A 194 -2.73 -19.88 -18.95
CA GLU A 194 -2.12 -18.73 -18.27
C GLU A 194 -2.75 -17.42 -18.74
N LYS A 195 -2.84 -17.24 -20.07
CA LYS A 195 -3.49 -16.06 -20.65
C LYS A 195 -4.96 -15.94 -20.24
N GLN A 196 -5.71 -17.03 -20.26
CA GLN A 196 -7.12 -17.02 -19.84
C GLN A 196 -7.29 -16.64 -18.36
N ALA A 197 -6.44 -17.17 -17.48
CA ALA A 197 -6.45 -16.83 -16.06
C ALA A 197 -6.07 -15.35 -15.85
N PHE A 198 -5.05 -14.87 -16.56
CA PHE A 198 -4.64 -13.48 -16.55
C PHE A 198 -5.76 -12.54 -17.03
N ASP A 199 -6.39 -12.82 -18.17
CA ASP A 199 -7.48 -12.03 -18.73
C ASP A 199 -8.69 -11.97 -17.78
N ALA A 200 -9.04 -13.08 -17.14
CA ALA A 200 -10.13 -13.14 -16.16
C ALA A 200 -9.82 -12.29 -14.91
N LYS A 201 -8.60 -12.38 -14.39
CA LYS A 201 -8.10 -11.57 -13.27
C LYS A 201 -8.16 -10.08 -13.60
N MET A 202 -7.62 -9.70 -14.75
CA MET A 202 -7.63 -8.31 -15.24
C MET A 202 -9.05 -7.77 -15.41
N THR A 203 -9.96 -8.58 -15.97
CA THR A 203 -11.36 -8.15 -16.22
C THR A 203 -12.09 -7.85 -14.93
N LEU A 204 -12.03 -8.72 -13.91
CA LEU A 204 -12.70 -8.44 -12.63
C LEU A 204 -12.09 -7.20 -11.95
N GLY A 205 -10.75 -7.13 -11.92
CA GLY A 205 -10.01 -6.01 -11.37
C GLY A 205 -10.47 -4.68 -11.97
N GLU A 206 -10.49 -4.60 -13.30
CA GLU A 206 -10.88 -3.39 -14.01
C GLU A 206 -12.35 -3.01 -13.76
N LEU A 207 -13.27 -3.97 -13.76
CA LEU A 207 -14.68 -3.71 -13.50
C LEU A 207 -14.93 -3.23 -12.07
N SER A 208 -14.28 -3.85 -11.09
CA SER A 208 -14.36 -3.46 -9.68
C SER A 208 -13.78 -2.05 -9.47
N MET A 209 -12.63 -1.76 -10.07
CA MET A 209 -12.00 -0.44 -10.05
C MET A 209 -12.87 0.62 -10.71
N LYS A 210 -13.42 0.37 -11.91
CA LYS A 210 -14.36 1.27 -12.60
C LYS A 210 -15.58 1.60 -11.72
N ARG A 211 -16.11 0.61 -10.99
CA ARG A 211 -17.21 0.83 -10.03
C ARG A 211 -16.76 1.71 -8.87
N ALA A 212 -15.62 1.41 -8.26
CA ALA A 212 -15.07 2.18 -7.15
C ALA A 212 -14.87 3.65 -7.55
N ILE A 213 -14.25 3.89 -8.71
CA ILE A 213 -14.01 5.22 -9.28
C ILE A 213 -15.32 5.97 -9.54
N LYS A 214 -16.32 5.29 -10.10
CA LYS A 214 -17.64 5.89 -10.33
C LYS A 214 -18.29 6.37 -9.04
N GLU A 215 -18.15 5.64 -7.94
CA GLU A 215 -18.67 6.05 -6.63
C GLU A 215 -17.84 7.22 -6.05
N ILE A 216 -16.51 7.17 -6.15
CA ILE A 216 -15.59 8.25 -5.71
C ILE A 216 -15.88 9.57 -6.43
N CYS A 217 -16.03 9.52 -7.76
CA CYS A 217 -16.23 10.72 -8.58
C CYS A 217 -17.65 11.30 -8.47
N LYS A 218 -18.64 10.52 -7.98
CA LYS A 218 -20.03 10.98 -7.79
C LYS A 218 -20.29 11.64 -6.44
N ASN A 219 -19.54 11.29 -5.41
CA ASN A 219 -19.75 11.77 -4.04
C ASN A 219 -19.12 13.16 -3.79
N LYS A 220 -19.27 14.09 -4.76
CA LYS A 220 -18.86 15.49 -4.62
C LYS A 220 -20.06 16.41 -4.81
#